data_AF-A0A2P8G7T7-F1
#
_entry.id   AF-A0A2P8G7T7-F1
#
_cell.length_a   1.000
_cell.length_b   1.000
_cell.length_c   1.000
_cell.angle_alpha   90.00
_cell.angle_beta   90.00
_cell.angle_gamma   90.00
#
_symmetry.space_group_name_H-M   'P 1'
#
loop_
_entity.id
_entity.type
_entity.pdbx_description
1 polymer ?
#
loop_
_entity_poly.entity_id
_entity_poly.type
_entity_poly.pdbx_seq_one_letter_code
_entity_poly.pdbx_strand_id
1 'polypeptide(L)'
;MVNYKARIKRKRLDEYAGEAFRDENAAIVKHLNNAGKKALFGIQQADGMYTIVGEDTVYYLSPSGKFGEIPLGDFLKLLKDHAYRLGRTGVFDFLPIDDSEQVWLKDARTMSVMWGIMSLLDDFNNGK
;
A
#
# COMPACT_ATOMS: atom_id res chain seq x y z
N MET A 1 17.86 -6.87 -7.39
CA MET A 1 16.54 -6.32 -7.75
C MET A 1 15.47 -7.23 -7.18
N VAL A 2 14.60 -6.72 -6.31
CA VAL A 2 13.48 -7.49 -5.76
C VAL A 2 12.47 -7.80 -6.87
N ASN A 3 12.15 -9.08 -7.05
CA ASN A 3 11.08 -9.49 -7.97
C ASN A 3 9.72 -9.42 -7.27
N TYR A 4 9.21 -8.20 -7.09
CA TYR A 4 7.92 -7.97 -6.42
C TYR A 4 6.76 -8.67 -7.14
N LYS A 5 6.79 -8.76 -8.47
CA LYS A 5 5.76 -9.42 -9.29
C LYS A 5 5.62 -10.91 -8.96
N ALA A 6 6.75 -11.62 -8.84
CA ALA A 6 6.74 -13.00 -8.39
C ALA A 6 6.16 -13.13 -6.96
N ARG A 7 6.37 -12.12 -6.11
CA ARG A 7 5.85 -12.12 -4.74
C ARG A 7 4.36 -11.83 -4.66
N ILE A 8 3.84 -10.90 -5.47
CA ILE A 8 2.42 -10.64 -5.66
C ILE A 8 1.69 -11.95 -5.98
N LYS A 9 2.16 -12.68 -6.99
CA LYS A 9 1.59 -13.98 -7.38
C LYS A 9 1.69 -15.03 -6.28
N ARG A 10 2.87 -15.20 -5.67
CA ARG A 10 3.07 -16.19 -4.58
C ARG A 10 2.20 -15.92 -3.36
N LYS A 11 1.93 -14.64 -3.07
CA LYS A 11 1.09 -14.24 -1.94
C LYS A 11 -0.37 -14.00 -2.33
N ARG A 12 -0.73 -14.19 -3.60
CA ARG A 12 -2.09 -14.05 -4.14
C ARG A 12 -2.70 -12.67 -3.85
N LEU A 13 -1.89 -11.60 -3.94
CA LEU A 13 -2.37 -10.24 -3.68
C LEU A 13 -3.48 -9.84 -4.67
N ASP A 14 -3.30 -10.21 -5.93
CA ASP A 14 -4.28 -10.06 -7.00
C ASP A 14 -5.62 -10.69 -6.65
N GLU A 15 -5.61 -11.86 -6.02
CA GLU A 15 -6.83 -12.55 -5.61
C GLU A 15 -7.48 -11.93 -4.37
N TYR A 16 -6.69 -11.53 -3.36
CA TYR A 16 -7.24 -10.91 -2.15
C TYR A 16 -7.75 -9.49 -2.40
N ALA A 17 -7.01 -8.70 -3.18
CA ALA A 17 -7.42 -7.34 -3.55
C ALA A 17 -8.55 -7.37 -4.59
N GLY A 18 -8.64 -8.41 -5.42
CA GLY A 18 -9.67 -8.58 -6.44
C GLY A 18 -9.72 -7.38 -7.39
N GLU A 19 -10.92 -6.86 -7.63
CA GLU A 19 -11.14 -5.69 -8.51
C GLU A 19 -10.45 -4.41 -8.03
N ALA A 20 -10.02 -4.35 -6.76
CA ALA A 20 -9.26 -3.20 -6.26
C ALA A 20 -7.79 -3.25 -6.67
N PHE A 21 -7.26 -4.40 -7.09
CA PHE A 21 -5.84 -4.55 -7.40
C PHE A 21 -5.40 -3.65 -8.56
N ARG A 22 -4.26 -2.98 -8.41
CA ARG A 22 -3.64 -2.14 -9.45
C ARG A 22 -2.19 -2.56 -9.60
N ASP A 23 -1.84 -3.05 -10.79
CA ASP A 23 -0.48 -3.40 -11.18
C ASP A 23 0.20 -2.24 -11.93
N GLU A 24 1.40 -2.47 -12.47
CA GLU A 24 2.11 -1.48 -13.26
C GLU A 24 1.39 -1.01 -14.54
N ASN A 25 0.40 -1.79 -15.00
CA ASN A 25 -0.35 -1.50 -16.20
C ASN A 25 -1.59 -0.64 -15.91
N ALA A 26 -1.99 -0.53 -14.65
CA ALA A 26 -3.13 0.26 -14.23
C ALA A 26 -2.95 1.76 -14.52
N ALA A 27 -4.06 2.43 -14.85
CA ALA A 27 -4.07 3.84 -15.21
C ALA A 27 -3.47 4.74 -14.11
N ILE A 28 -3.82 4.47 -12.84
CA ILE A 28 -3.28 5.24 -11.70
C ILE A 28 -1.77 5.06 -11.53
N VAL A 29 -1.25 3.84 -11.71
CA VAL A 29 0.20 3.58 -11.58
C VAL A 29 0.96 4.24 -12.72
N LYS A 30 0.44 4.16 -13.95
CA LYS A 30 0.99 4.89 -15.11
C LYS A 30 0.95 6.40 -14.90
N HIS A 31 -0.15 6.93 -14.36
CA HIS A 31 -0.28 8.36 -14.07
C HIS A 31 0.78 8.84 -13.07
N LEU A 32 0.94 8.13 -11.95
CA LEU A 32 1.98 8.41 -10.96
C LEU A 32 3.37 8.35 -11.59
N ASN A 33 3.65 7.32 -12.40
CA ASN A 33 4.94 7.17 -13.06
C ASN A 33 5.23 8.27 -14.08
N ASN A 34 4.22 8.73 -14.82
CA ASN A 34 4.37 9.88 -15.72
C ASN A 34 4.64 11.19 -14.96
N ALA A 35 4.22 11.29 -13.71
CA ALA A 35 4.54 12.39 -12.80
C ALA A 35 5.93 12.24 -12.12
N GLY A 36 6.76 11.28 -12.57
CA GLY A 36 8.10 11.03 -12.02
C GLY A 36 8.09 10.25 -10.71
N LYS A 37 6.93 9.74 -10.28
CA LYS A 37 6.85 8.82 -9.14
C LYS A 37 7.35 7.45 -9.56
N LYS A 38 7.80 6.64 -8.60
CA LYS A 38 8.26 5.27 -8.86
C LYS A 38 7.24 4.26 -8.34
N ALA A 39 6.01 4.37 -8.80
CA ALA A 39 4.89 3.54 -8.39
C ALA A 39 4.97 2.13 -9.02
N LEU A 40 4.67 1.11 -8.22
CA LEU A 40 4.79 -0.30 -8.60
C LEU A 40 3.44 -1.00 -8.66
N PHE A 41 2.69 -1.02 -7.56
CA PHE A 41 1.40 -1.71 -7.44
C PHE A 41 0.60 -1.17 -6.25
N GLY A 42 -0.66 -1.54 -6.11
CA GLY A 42 -1.42 -1.25 -4.90
C GLY A 42 -2.90 -1.58 -5.04
N ILE A 43 -3.72 -0.79 -4.38
CA ILE A 43 -5.17 -0.93 -4.37
C ILE A 43 -5.85 0.40 -4.66
N GLN A 44 -6.99 0.34 -5.35
CA GLN A 44 -7.84 1.50 -5.64
C GLN A 44 -9.31 1.11 -5.63
N GLN A 45 -10.12 1.93 -4.96
CA GLN A 45 -11.57 1.82 -4.88
C GLN A 45 -12.24 2.43 -6.12
N ALA A 46 -13.50 2.08 -6.38
CA ALA A 46 -14.25 2.57 -7.54
C ALA A 46 -14.46 4.10 -7.54
N ASP A 47 -14.48 4.74 -6.37
CA ASP A 47 -14.57 6.20 -6.20
C ASP A 47 -13.23 6.93 -6.44
N GLY A 48 -12.16 6.19 -6.71
CA GLY A 48 -10.83 6.72 -7.01
C GLY A 48 -9.87 6.74 -5.83
N MET A 49 -10.32 6.53 -4.58
CA MET A 49 -9.46 6.43 -3.40
C MET A 49 -8.43 5.30 -3.58
N TYR A 50 -7.16 5.54 -3.23
CA TYR A 50 -6.09 4.56 -3.51
C TYR A 50 -4.99 4.54 -2.45
N THR A 51 -4.28 3.41 -2.45
CA THR A 51 -3.02 3.18 -1.73
C THR A 51 -2.08 2.45 -2.66
N ILE A 52 -1.10 3.15 -3.22
CA ILE A 52 -0.15 2.67 -4.22
C ILE A 52 1.25 2.64 -3.63
N VAL A 53 1.84 1.45 -3.62
CA VAL A 53 3.21 1.17 -3.19
C VAL A 53 4.17 1.48 -4.33
N GLY A 54 5.16 2.33 -4.06
CA GLY A 54 6.32 2.59 -4.91
C GLY A 54 7.59 1.89 -4.43
N GLU A 55 8.73 2.26 -5.00
CA GLU A 55 10.04 1.73 -4.60
C GLU A 55 10.37 2.05 -3.14
N ASP A 56 10.24 3.30 -2.73
CA ASP A 56 10.63 3.83 -1.41
C ASP A 56 9.53 4.63 -0.72
N THR A 57 8.36 4.75 -1.37
CA THR A 57 7.28 5.67 -0.98
C THR A 57 5.93 5.01 -1.21
N VAL A 58 4.98 5.23 -0.30
CA VAL A 58 3.56 4.89 -0.46
C VAL A 58 2.80 6.16 -0.83
N TYR A 59 2.12 6.12 -1.97
CA TYR A 59 1.27 7.19 -2.49
C TYR A 59 -0.18 6.88 -2.15
N TYR A 60 -0.94 7.87 -1.69
CA TYR A 60 -2.35 7.67 -1.36
C TYR A 60 -3.23 8.85 -1.77
N LEU A 61 -4.52 8.55 -1.91
CA LEU A 61 -5.60 9.53 -1.88
C LEU A 61 -6.47 9.19 -0.68
N SER A 62 -6.63 10.12 0.25
CA SER A 62 -7.39 9.91 1.49
C SER A 62 -8.89 10.10 1.28
N PRO A 63 -9.74 9.67 2.25
CA PRO A 63 -11.18 9.93 2.20
C PRO A 63 -11.56 11.42 2.17
N SER A 64 -10.68 12.31 2.66
CA SER A 64 -10.90 13.76 2.61
C SER A 64 -10.56 14.37 1.24
N GLY A 65 -10.09 13.56 0.29
CA GLY A 65 -9.67 13.99 -1.04
C GLY A 65 -8.25 14.55 -1.09
N LYS A 66 -7.43 14.34 -0.04
CA LYS A 66 -6.04 14.78 -0.04
C LYS A 66 -5.12 13.71 -0.65
N PHE A 67 -4.28 14.15 -1.56
CA PHE A 67 -3.16 13.37 -2.07
C PHE A 67 -1.98 13.47 -1.12
N GLY A 68 -1.33 12.36 -0.82
CA GLY A 68 -0.17 12.35 0.05
C GLY A 68 0.83 11.25 -0.29
N GLU A 69 2.01 11.39 0.29
CA GLU A 69 3.16 10.51 0.08
C GLU A 69 3.81 10.26 1.45
N ILE A 70 4.11 9.01 1.75
CA ILE A 70 4.76 8.61 3.01
C ILE A 70 5.93 7.68 2.66
N PRO A 71 7.13 7.91 3.21
CA PRO A 71 8.23 6.96 3.06
C PRO A 71 7.81 5.55 3.46
N LEU A 72 8.23 4.54 2.69
CA LEU A 72 7.80 3.15 2.85
C LEU A 72 8.05 2.64 4.28
N GLY A 73 9.23 2.94 4.84
CA GLY A 73 9.59 2.58 6.21
C GLY A 73 8.69 3.22 7.26
N ASP A 74 8.31 4.50 7.08
CA ASP A 74 7.40 5.20 7.98
C ASP A 74 5.98 4.64 7.90
N PHE A 75 5.51 4.31 6.69
CA PHE A 75 4.22 3.66 6.49
C PHE A 75 4.17 2.28 7.16
N LEU A 76 5.24 1.49 7.03
CA LEU A 76 5.38 0.20 7.71
C LEU A 76 5.37 0.34 9.24
N LYS A 77 5.99 1.39 9.76
CA LYS A 77 5.95 1.69 11.20
C LYS A 77 4.54 2.03 11.67
N LEU A 78 3.83 2.91 10.95
CA LEU A 78 2.43 3.26 11.23
C LEU A 78 1.53 2.03 11.20
N LEU A 79 1.66 1.18 10.18
CA LEU A 79 0.93 -0.09 10.09
C LEU A 79 1.18 -1.00 11.28
N LYS A 80 2.44 -1.10 11.71
CA LYS A 80 2.84 -1.93 12.84
C LYS A 80 2.26 -1.43 14.15
N ASP A 81 2.38 -0.14 14.42
CA ASP A 81 1.83 0.49 15.62
C ASP A 81 0.30 0.37 15.64
N HIS A 82 -0.35 0.59 14.49
CA HIS A 82 -1.79 0.43 14.34
C HIS A 82 -2.25 -1.02 14.59
N ALA A 83 -1.52 -1.99 14.04
CA ALA A 83 -1.84 -3.40 14.23
C ALA A 83 -1.70 -3.84 15.69
N TYR A 84 -0.67 -3.36 16.40
CA TYR A 84 -0.54 -3.60 17.83
C TYR A 84 -1.69 -3.02 18.64
N ARG A 85 -2.14 -1.81 18.29
CA ARG A 85 -3.25 -1.13 18.97
C ARG A 85 -4.59 -1.85 18.75
N LEU A 86 -4.84 -2.33 17.53
CA LEU A 86 -6.09 -3.02 17.18
C LEU A 86 -6.18 -4.44 17.75
N GLY A 87 -5.04 -5.10 17.98
CA GLY A 87 -5.02 -6.50 18.42
C GLY A 87 -5.64 -7.46 17.40
N ARG A 88 -6.07 -8.64 17.85
CA ARG A 88 -6.53 -9.74 16.97
C ARG A 88 -7.93 -9.54 16.37
N THR A 89 -8.69 -8.57 16.86
CA THR A 89 -10.13 -8.41 16.55
C THR A 89 -10.45 -7.09 15.85
N GLY A 90 -9.45 -6.25 15.56
CA GLY A 90 -9.66 -4.97 14.92
C GLY A 90 -9.97 -5.08 13.42
N VAL A 91 -10.76 -4.13 12.93
CA VAL A 91 -11.06 -3.96 11.51
C VAL A 91 -9.94 -3.15 10.88
N PHE A 92 -9.26 -3.72 9.87
CA PHE A 92 -8.13 -3.10 9.17
C PHE A 92 -8.57 -2.50 7.83
N ASP A 93 -9.54 -1.60 7.88
CA ASP A 93 -10.07 -0.96 6.66
C ASP A 93 -9.37 0.37 6.39
N PHE A 94 -8.92 1.06 7.45
CA PHE A 94 -8.24 2.34 7.37
C PHE A 94 -7.07 2.45 8.34
N LEU A 95 -5.97 3.04 7.88
CA LEU A 95 -4.81 3.38 8.68
C LEU A 95 -4.79 4.88 8.93
N PRO A 96 -4.95 5.35 10.18
CA PRO A 96 -4.74 6.74 10.53
C PRO A 96 -3.28 7.14 10.28
N ILE A 97 -3.08 8.23 9.54
CA ILE A 97 -1.77 8.83 9.29
C ILE A 97 -1.50 9.96 10.29
N ASP A 98 -2.53 10.75 10.58
CA ASP A 98 -2.56 11.77 11.62
C ASP A 98 -3.98 11.91 12.19
N ASP A 99 -4.24 12.96 12.97
CA ASP A 99 -5.54 13.20 13.62
C ASP A 99 -6.68 13.52 12.63
N SER A 100 -6.35 13.85 11.37
CA SER A 100 -7.30 14.28 10.35
C SER A 100 -7.32 13.40 9.11
N GLU A 101 -6.30 12.57 8.90
CA GLU A 101 -6.10 11.80 7.68
C GLU A 101 -5.97 10.30 7.93
N GLN A 102 -6.48 9.53 6.98
CA GLN A 102 -6.40 8.08 6.98
C GLN A 102 -6.23 7.54 5.57
N VAL A 103 -5.60 6.38 5.47
CA VAL A 103 -5.32 5.67 4.22
C VAL A 103 -6.15 4.39 4.19
N TRP A 104 -6.80 4.15 3.06
CA TRP A 104 -7.62 2.97 2.88
C TRP A 104 -6.78 1.71 2.63
N LEU A 105 -7.07 0.64 3.34
CA LEU A 105 -6.33 -0.62 3.30
C LEU A 105 -7.13 -1.79 2.71
N LYS A 106 -8.38 -1.53 2.27
CA LYS A 106 -9.37 -2.50 1.83
C LYS A 106 -9.84 -3.49 2.90
N ASP A 107 -8.96 -4.38 3.34
CA ASP A 107 -9.23 -5.37 4.40
C ASP A 107 -7.94 -5.97 4.96
N ALA A 108 -8.05 -6.66 6.10
CA ALA A 108 -6.91 -7.24 6.80
C ALA A 108 -6.11 -8.27 5.97
N ARG A 109 -6.75 -9.01 5.06
CA ARG A 109 -6.08 -10.04 4.24
C ARG A 109 -5.22 -9.37 3.17
N THR A 110 -5.81 -8.43 2.44
CA THR A 110 -5.13 -7.60 1.45
C THR A 110 -3.95 -6.87 2.10
N MET A 111 -4.19 -6.24 3.25
CA MET A 111 -3.16 -5.51 3.98
C MET A 111 -2.03 -6.42 4.49
N SER A 112 -2.34 -7.59 5.03
CA SER A 112 -1.29 -8.54 5.48
C SER A 112 -0.36 -8.94 4.34
N VAL A 113 -0.91 -9.16 3.15
CA VAL A 113 -0.12 -9.48 1.96
C VAL A 113 0.71 -8.29 1.49
N MET A 114 0.09 -7.10 1.38
CA MET A 114 0.77 -5.86 1.00
C MET A 114 1.92 -5.54 1.95
N TRP A 115 1.69 -5.63 3.27
CA TRP A 115 2.72 -5.44 4.29
C TRP A 115 3.92 -6.34 3.99
N GLY A 116 3.72 -7.65 3.85
CA GLY A 116 4.85 -8.54 3.66
C GLY A 116 5.51 -8.45 2.27
N ILE A 117 4.98 -7.67 1.32
CA ILE A 117 5.70 -7.26 0.10
C ILE A 117 6.49 -5.99 0.38
N MET A 118 5.86 -5.00 1.03
CA MET A 118 6.48 -3.74 1.45
C MET A 118 7.68 -3.95 2.36
N SER A 119 7.62 -4.82 3.37
CA SER A 119 8.77 -5.12 4.23
C SER A 119 9.96 -5.65 3.45
N LEU A 120 9.72 -6.47 2.43
CA LEU A 120 10.80 -7.02 1.61
C LEU A 120 11.43 -5.95 0.69
N LEU A 121 10.62 -5.01 0.19
CA LEU A 121 11.11 -3.84 -0.53
C LEU A 121 11.95 -2.94 0.39
N ASP A 122 11.45 -2.68 1.60
CA ASP A 122 12.14 -1.86 2.61
C ASP A 122 13.47 -2.50 3.05
N ASP A 123 13.49 -3.80 3.34
CA ASP A 123 14.72 -4.53 3.69
C ASP A 123 15.76 -4.41 2.57
N PHE A 124 15.36 -4.65 1.32
CA PHE A 124 16.25 -4.55 0.16
C PHE A 124 16.81 -3.13 -0.03
N ASN A 125 15.97 -2.10 0.11
CA ASN A 125 16.39 -0.70 -0.05
C ASN A 125 17.36 -0.26 1.06
N ASN A 126 17.21 -0.83 2.26
CA ASN A 126 18.07 -0.53 3.41
C ASN A 126 19.27 -1.48 3.54
N GLY A 127 19.50 -2.36 2.56
CA GLY A 127 20.63 -3.30 2.56
C GLY A 127 20.58 -4.36 3.66
N LYS A 128 19.38 -4.74 4.09
CA LYS A 128 19.13 -5.78 5.10
C LYS A 128 18.81 -7.14 4.50
#